data_AF-A0A3D3NTA3-F1
#
_entry.id   AF-A0A3D3NTA3-F1
#
_cell.length_a   1.000
_cell.length_b   1.000
_cell.length_c   1.000
_cell.angle_alpha   90.00
_cell.angle_beta   90.00
_cell.angle_gamma   90.00
#
_symmetry.space_group_name_H-M   'P 1'
#
loop_
_entity.id
_entity.type
_entity.pdbx_description
1 polymer ?
#
loop_
_entity_poly.entity_id
_entity_poly.type
_entity_poly.pdbx_seq_one_letter_code
_entity_poly.pdbx_strand_id
1 'polypeptide(L)'
;MNTPSILAAFGPLGTPELIIIAILVLVLFGAKKLPTFARSLGKSMGEFKKARDEFEHELTRAQEEVEKPTIPATAEKRQPVGSSQDV
;
A
#
# COMPACT_ATOMS: atom_id res chain seq x y z
N MET A 1 50.15 -5.36 -27.59
CA MET A 1 49.46 -4.05 -27.64
C MET A 1 48.02 -4.30 -27.25
N ASN A 2 47.67 -3.95 -26.02
CA ASN A 2 46.34 -4.11 -25.42
C ASN A 2 45.44 -2.97 -25.90
N THR A 3 44.68 -3.21 -26.96
CA THR A 3 43.56 -2.36 -27.34
C THR A 3 42.57 -2.31 -26.17
N PRO A 4 42.28 -1.13 -25.59
CA PRO A 4 41.41 -1.03 -24.42
C PRO A 4 39.98 -1.41 -24.82
N SER A 5 39.29 -2.06 -23.89
CA SER A 5 37.97 -2.71 -23.98
C SER A 5 36.79 -1.79 -24.34
N ILE A 6 37.02 -0.67 -25.00
CA ILE A 6 36.00 0.29 -25.48
C ILE A 6 35.05 -0.40 -26.49
N LEU A 7 35.49 -1.47 -27.17
CA LEU A 7 34.64 -2.27 -28.05
C LEU A 7 33.71 -3.25 -27.30
N ALA A 8 34.02 -3.61 -26.06
CA ALA A 8 33.17 -4.48 -25.24
C ALA A 8 32.00 -3.72 -24.56
N ALA A 9 31.95 -2.39 -24.72
CA ALA A 9 30.91 -1.50 -24.21
C ALA A 9 29.54 -1.63 -24.94
N PHE A 10 29.43 -2.52 -25.94
CA PHE A 10 28.17 -2.85 -26.62
C PHE A 10 27.58 -4.20 -26.18
N GLY A 11 28.08 -4.76 -25.06
CA GLY A 11 27.42 -5.84 -24.32
C GLY A 11 26.31 -5.31 -23.39
N PRO A 12 25.45 -6.17 -22.83
CA PRO A 12 24.24 -5.76 -22.09
C PRO A 12 24.61 -4.76 -21.01
N LEU A 13 24.09 -3.51 -21.16
CA LEU A 13 24.28 -2.34 -20.31
C LEU A 13 25.08 -2.64 -19.04
N GLY A 14 26.40 -2.48 -19.14
CA GLY A 14 27.28 -2.68 -18.01
C GLY A 14 27.13 -1.55 -16.99
N THR A 15 27.75 -1.76 -15.84
CA THR A 15 27.94 -0.70 -14.84
C THR A 15 28.56 0.59 -15.41
N PRO A 16 29.49 0.57 -16.39
CA PRO A 16 30.05 1.79 -16.97
C PRO A 16 29.01 2.67 -17.67
N GLU A 17 28.11 2.09 -18.47
CA GLU A 17 27.08 2.82 -19.21
C GLU A 17 26.08 3.51 -18.26
N LEU A 18 25.68 2.81 -17.18
CA LEU A 18 24.82 3.41 -16.16
C LEU A 18 25.48 4.57 -15.42
N ILE A 19 26.79 4.51 -15.18
CA ILE A 19 27.53 5.63 -14.56
C ILE A 19 27.52 6.85 -15.48
N ILE A 20 27.71 6.66 -16.80
CA ILE A 20 27.66 7.76 -17.78
C ILE A 20 26.27 8.42 -17.79
N ILE A 21 25.20 7.61 -17.82
CA ILE A 21 23.82 8.12 -17.76
C ILE A 21 23.58 8.84 -16.43
N ALA A 22 24.03 8.27 -15.31
CA ALA A 22 23.89 8.88 -14.00
C ALA A 22 24.58 10.24 -13.94
N ILE A 23 25.80 10.37 -14.48
CA ILE A 23 26.52 11.64 -14.58
C ILE A 23 25.73 12.64 -15.43
N LEU A 24 25.21 12.22 -16.59
CA LEU A 24 24.42 13.10 -17.47
C LEU A 24 23.18 13.64 -16.75
N VAL A 25 22.44 12.77 -16.06
CA VAL A 25 21.30 13.16 -15.21
C VAL A 25 21.77 14.10 -14.09
N LEU A 26 22.93 13.83 -13.47
CA LEU A 26 23.49 14.68 -12.42
C LEU A 26 23.87 16.08 -12.91
N VAL A 27 24.32 16.21 -14.16
CA VAL A 27 24.63 17.51 -14.77
C VAL A 27 23.35 18.28 -15.10
N LEU A 28 22.34 17.60 -15.67
CA LEU A 28 21.07 18.23 -16.04
C LEU A 28 20.26 18.69 -14.82
N PHE A 29 20.16 17.82 -13.81
CA PHE A 29 19.33 18.08 -12.62
C PHE A 29 20.14 18.62 -11.44
N GLY A 30 21.44 18.34 -11.37
CA GLY A 30 22.30 18.68 -10.23
C GLY A 30 22.31 17.60 -9.15
N ALA A 31 23.49 17.35 -8.56
CA ALA A 31 23.69 16.34 -7.50
C ALA A 31 22.82 16.55 -6.25
N LYS A 32 22.39 17.78 -5.97
CA LYS A 32 21.51 18.12 -4.84
C LYS A 32 20.02 17.87 -5.11
N LYS A 33 19.59 17.83 -6.37
CA LYS A 33 18.16 17.68 -6.72
C LYS A 33 17.71 16.24 -6.67
N LEU A 34 18.53 15.27 -7.12
CA LEU A 34 18.20 13.84 -7.03
C LEU A 34 17.83 13.38 -5.61
N PRO A 35 18.63 13.60 -4.55
CA PRO A 35 18.29 13.15 -3.21
C PRO A 35 17.07 13.89 -2.65
N THR A 36 16.86 15.15 -3.02
CA THR A 36 15.69 15.93 -2.62
C THR A 36 14.42 15.36 -3.26
N PHE A 37 14.47 15.06 -4.56
CA PHE A 37 13.37 14.45 -5.30
C PHE A 37 13.05 13.03 -4.83
N ALA A 38 14.07 12.22 -4.57
CA ALA A 38 13.90 10.88 -4.00
C ALA A 38 13.25 10.94 -2.61
N ARG A 39 13.65 11.90 -1.76
CA ARG A 39 13.02 12.10 -0.44
C ARG A 39 11.57 12.54 -0.55
N SER A 40 11.22 13.44 -1.47
CA SER A 40 9.82 13.86 -1.64
C SER A 40 8.96 12.73 -2.19
N LEU A 41 9.43 12.01 -3.21
CA LEU A 41 8.73 10.83 -3.73
C LEU A 41 8.59 9.74 -2.68
N GLY A 42 9.64 9.48 -1.90
CA GLY A 42 9.62 8.49 -0.82
C GLY A 42 8.60 8.83 0.26
N LYS A 43 8.51 10.10 0.65
CA LYS A 43 7.46 10.57 1.57
C LYS A 43 6.06 10.37 0.98
N SER A 44 5.83 10.82 -0.26
CA SER A 44 4.54 10.64 -0.94
C SER A 44 4.14 9.17 -1.07
N MET A 45 5.07 8.29 -1.42
CA MET A 45 4.82 6.85 -1.49
C MET A 45 4.58 6.22 -0.12
N GLY A 46 5.24 6.69 0.93
CA GLY A 46 5.02 6.25 2.31
C GLY A 46 3.61 6.61 2.82
N GLU A 47 3.20 7.86 2.66
CA GLU A 47 1.85 8.30 3.02
C GLU A 47 0.78 7.59 2.17
N PHE A 48 1.04 7.41 0.87
CA PHE A 48 0.14 6.67 -0.01
C PHE A 48 -0.01 5.21 0.44
N LYS A 49 1.09 4.53 0.79
CA LYS A 49 1.03 3.16 1.32
C LYS A 49 0.22 3.08 2.61
N LYS A 50 0.44 4.01 3.55
CA LYS A 50 -0.30 4.06 4.82
C LYS A 50 -1.81 4.27 4.59
N ALA A 51 -2.18 5.22 3.73
CA ALA A 51 -3.58 5.46 3.39
C ALA A 51 -4.24 4.25 2.73
N ARG A 52 -3.50 3.51 1.89
CA ARG A 52 -3.99 2.25 1.31
C ARG A 52 -4.20 1.19 2.38
N ASP A 53 -3.25 1.00 3.28
CA ASP A 53 -3.34 -0.01 4.33
C ASP A 53 -4.55 0.30 5.26
N GLU A 54 -4.75 1.56 5.66
CA GLU A 54 -5.91 1.99 6.46
C GLU A 54 -7.25 1.71 5.74
N PHE A 55 -7.32 2.01 4.44
CA PHE A 55 -8.51 1.77 3.63
C PHE A 55 -8.86 0.28 3.56
N GLU A 56 -7.89 -0.61 3.37
CA GLU A 56 -8.12 -2.07 3.37
C GLU A 56 -8.61 -2.56 4.74
N HIS A 57 -8.08 -2.01 5.84
CA HIS A 57 -8.54 -2.32 7.20
C HIS A 57 -9.98 -1.85 7.45
N GLU A 58 -10.33 -0.63 7.01
CA GLU A 58 -11.69 -0.11 7.11
C GLU A 58 -12.67 -0.93 6.26
N LEU A 59 -12.30 -1.31 5.04
CA LEU A 59 -13.13 -2.16 4.17
C LEU A 59 -13.37 -3.55 4.77
N THR A 60 -12.34 -4.16 5.34
CA THR A 60 -12.44 -5.47 6.00
C THR A 60 -13.38 -5.39 7.21
N ARG A 61 -13.23 -4.33 8.02
CA ARG A 61 -14.06 -4.11 9.21
C ARG A 61 -15.51 -3.78 8.86
N ALA A 62 -15.74 -2.99 7.82
CA ALA A 62 -17.08 -2.66 7.33
C ALA A 62 -17.82 -3.90 6.81
N GLN A 63 -17.11 -4.86 6.20
CA GLN A 63 -17.70 -6.14 5.79
C GLN A 63 -18.09 -7.01 7.00
N GLU A 64 -17.27 -7.02 8.05
CA GLU A 64 -17.53 -7.80 9.27
C GLU A 64 -18.69 -7.20 10.11
N GLU A 65 -18.86 -5.88 10.09
CA GLU A 65 -19.93 -5.18 10.81
C GLU A 65 -21.31 -5.34 10.15
N VAL A 66 -21.35 -5.49 8.82
CA VAL A 66 -22.60 -5.73 8.07
C VAL A 66 -23.15 -7.17 8.28
N GLU A 67 -22.33 -8.11 8.75
CA GLU A 67 -22.76 -9.51 9.00
C GLU A 67 -23.35 -9.75 10.40
N LYS A 68 -23.26 -8.80 11.35
CA LYS A 68 -23.87 -8.96 12.68
C LYS A 68 -25.23 -8.25 12.78
N PRO A 69 -26.37 -8.95 12.60
CA PRO A 69 -27.66 -8.38 12.94
C PRO A 69 -27.74 -8.24 14.47
N THR A 70 -27.55 -7.01 14.94
CA THR A 70 -27.92 -6.59 16.29
C THR A 70 -29.44 -6.47 16.32
N ILE A 71 -30.13 -7.51 16.79
CA ILE A 71 -31.48 -7.36 17.33
C ILE A 71 -31.34 -7.35 18.86
N PRO A 72 -31.46 -6.19 19.53
CA PRO A 72 -31.46 -6.13 20.98
C PRO A 72 -32.71 -6.82 21.53
N ALA A 73 -32.51 -7.66 22.54
CA ALA A 73 -33.56 -8.24 23.35
C ALA A 73 -34.37 -7.15 24.05
N THR A 74 -35.59 -6.84 23.60
CA THR A 74 -36.72 -6.32 24.40
C THR A 74 -38.01 -6.41 23.58
N ALA A 75 -38.71 -7.54 23.70
CA ALA A 75 -40.16 -7.68 23.70
C ALA A 75 -40.49 -9.18 23.66
N GLU A 76 -41.53 -9.59 24.39
CA GLU A 76 -42.13 -10.93 24.33
C GLU A 76 -41.49 -12.03 25.21
N LYS A 77 -41.33 -11.75 26.51
CA LYS A 77 -41.54 -12.79 27.55
C LYS A 77 -43.03 -13.16 27.55
N ARG A 78 -43.48 -13.93 26.55
CA ARG A 78 -44.71 -14.73 26.66
C ARG A 78 -44.32 -16.11 27.19
N GLN A 79 -44.25 -16.21 28.51
CA GLN A 79 -44.40 -17.49 29.19
C GLN A 79 -45.90 -17.81 29.35
N PRO A 80 -46.25 -19.09 29.44
CA PRO A 80 -47.51 -19.66 28.99
C PRO A 80 -48.65 -19.45 30.00
N VAL A 81 -49.81 -19.00 29.53
CA VAL A 81 -51.07 -19.28 30.23
C VAL A 81 -51.51 -20.67 29.79
N GLY A 82 -50.90 -21.65 30.43
CA GLY A 82 -51.54 -22.95 30.65
C GLY A 82 -52.13 -22.90 32.05
N SER A 83 -53.46 -22.76 32.14
CA SER A 83 -54.22 -23.10 33.33
C SER A 83 -55.65 -23.39 32.91
N SER A 84 -56.03 -24.66 33.10
CA SER A 84 -57.29 -25.14 33.68
C SER A 84 -58.57 -24.41 33.27
N GLN A 85 -59.47 -25.05 32.54
CA GLN A 85 -60.46 -25.96 33.14
C GLN A 85 -61.17 -25.27 34.31
N ASP A 86 -62.35 -24.72 34.06
CA ASP A 86 -63.46 -24.63 35.01
C ASP A 86 -64.77 -24.29 34.26
N VAL A 87 -65.73 -25.21 34.41
CA VAL A 87 -67.19 -25.19 34.15
C VAL A 87 -67.72 -25.34 32.72
#